data_AF-A0A846URI5-F1
#
_entry.id   AF-A0A846URI5-F1
#
_cell.length_a   1.000
_cell.length_b   1.000
_cell.length_c   1.000
_cell.angle_alpha   90.00
_cell.angle_beta   90.00
_cell.angle_gamma   90.00
#
_symmetry.space_group_name_H-M   'P 1'
#
loop_
_entity.id
_entity.type
_entity.pdbx_description
1 polymer ?
#
loop_
_entity_poly.entity_id
_entity_poly.type
_entity_poly.pdbx_seq_one_letter_code
_entity_poly.pdbx_strand_id
1 'polypeptide(L)'
;MEALLRHPSEVLFAGVYAASALALFIFNRHEFNRSQEKGARYKKLPAPYKLGCWFVVLPLFAGTILVGWLLIPAVIGYALLEAACVRWYRSAGLL
;
A
#
# COMPACT_ATOMS: atom_id res chain seq x y z
N MET A 1 -26.89 9.44 12.20
CA MET A 1 -26.38 8.43 13.14
C MET A 1 -26.89 7.02 12.82
N GLU A 2 -28.12 6.85 12.31
CA GLU A 2 -28.68 5.53 11.95
C GLU A 2 -27.97 4.81 10.78
N ALA A 3 -27.39 5.54 9.82
CA ALA A 3 -26.66 4.92 8.71
C ALA A 3 -25.35 4.25 9.12
N LEU A 4 -24.66 4.77 10.17
CA LEU A 4 -23.39 4.23 10.65
C LEU A 4 -23.54 2.85 11.33
N LEU A 5 -24.73 2.59 11.89
CA LEU A 5 -25.06 1.34 12.59
C LEU A 5 -25.48 0.21 11.65
N ARG A 6 -25.79 0.51 10.38
CA ARG A 6 -26.33 -0.47 9.43
C ARG A 6 -25.24 -1.30 8.74
N HIS A 7 -24.00 -0.78 8.67
CA HIS A 7 -22.84 -1.45 8.04
C HIS A 7 -21.55 -1.30 8.87
N PRO A 8 -21.50 -1.84 10.10
CA PRO A 8 -20.37 -1.66 11.01
C PRO A 8 -19.05 -2.21 10.44
N SER A 9 -19.11 -3.26 9.61
CA SER A 9 -17.95 -3.85 8.94
C SER A 9 -17.35 -2.94 7.87
N GLU A 10 -18.16 -2.22 7.10
CA GLU A 10 -17.70 -1.30 6.05
C GLU A 10 -17.05 -0.06 6.67
N VAL A 11 -17.64 0.47 7.74
CA VAL A 11 -17.06 1.59 8.50
C VAL A 11 -15.73 1.19 9.13
N LEU A 12 -15.66 -0.01 9.73
CA LEU A 12 -14.43 -0.54 10.28
C LEU A 12 -13.37 -0.75 9.20
N PHE A 13 -13.73 -1.36 8.07
CA PHE A 13 -12.82 -1.53 6.93
C PHE A 13 -12.28 -0.19 6.43
N ALA A 14 -13.16 0.78 6.19
CA ALA A 14 -12.76 2.11 5.72
C ALA A 14 -11.84 2.80 6.73
N GLY A 15 -12.11 2.67 8.02
CA GLY A 15 -11.25 3.19 9.09
C GLY A 15 -9.86 2.55 9.10
N VAL A 16 -9.79 1.21 9.02
CA VAL A 16 -8.51 0.47 8.97
C VAL A 16 -7.74 0.80 7.69
N TYR A 17 -8.41 0.88 6.55
CA TYR A 17 -7.80 1.27 5.29
C TYR A 17 -7.23 2.69 5.36
N ALA A 18 -7.99 3.66 5.85
CA ALA A 18 -7.55 5.03 6.02
C ALA A 18 -6.35 5.13 6.98
N ALA A 19 -6.38 4.41 8.09
CA ALA A 19 -5.26 4.34 9.04
C ALA A 19 -4.01 3.72 8.41
N SER A 20 -4.16 2.65 7.63
CA SER A 20 -3.07 1.99 6.91
C SER A 20 -2.46 2.89 5.84
N ALA A 21 -3.30 3.61 5.08
CA ALA A 21 -2.88 4.59 4.09
C ALA A 21 -2.10 5.74 4.72
N LEU A 22 -2.59 6.25 5.86
CA LEU A 22 -1.91 7.31 6.61
C LEU A 22 -0.56 6.85 7.15
N ALA A 23 -0.51 5.65 7.74
CA ALA A 23 0.75 5.06 8.21
C ALA A 23 1.74 4.92 7.05
N LEU A 24 1.31 4.34 5.92
CA LEU A 24 2.15 4.19 4.73
C LEU A 24 2.65 5.54 4.20
N PHE A 25 1.78 6.56 4.18
CA PHE A 25 2.16 7.91 3.78
C PHE A 25 3.24 8.50 4.70
N ILE A 26 3.07 8.37 6.02
CA ILE A 26 4.04 8.86 7.01
C ILE A 26 5.37 8.11 6.87
N PHE A 27 5.35 6.78 6.77
CA PHE A 27 6.54 5.96 6.57
C PHE A 27 7.28 6.33 5.29
N ASN A 28 6.57 6.46 4.16
CA ASN A 28 7.16 6.88 2.88
C ASN A 28 7.76 8.28 2.97
N ARG A 29 7.05 9.24 3.58
CA ARG A 29 7.56 10.60 3.77
C ARG A 29 8.85 10.60 4.60
N HIS A 30 8.87 9.85 5.70
CA HIS A 30 10.05 9.72 6.55
C HIS A 30 11.21 9.04 5.81
N GLU A 31 10.97 7.95 5.09
CA GLU A 31 11.98 7.26 4.27
C GLU A 31 12.54 8.16 3.17
N PHE A 32 11.70 8.91 2.46
CA PHE A 32 12.14 9.80 1.38
C PHE A 32 12.90 11.01 1.89
N ASN A 33 12.59 11.48 3.09
CA ASN A 33 13.39 12.52 3.75
C ASN A 33 14.76 11.98 4.18
N ARG A 34 14.82 10.73 4.64
CA ARG A 34 16.08 10.07 5.03
C ARG A 34 16.94 9.67 3.82
N SER A 35 16.32 9.25 2.72
CA SER A 35 16.98 8.84 1.48
C SER A 35 16.31 9.53 0.29
N GLN A 36 16.89 10.66 -0.12
CA GLN A 36 16.40 11.39 -1.28
C GLN A 36 16.46 10.57 -2.57
N GLU A 37 17.44 9.65 -2.67
CA GLU A 37 17.54 8.72 -3.80
C GLU A 37 16.32 7.79 -3.89
N LYS A 38 15.88 7.19 -2.76
CA LYS A 38 14.63 6.40 -2.73
C LYS A 38 13.43 7.24 -3.16
N GLY A 39 13.33 8.47 -2.68
CA GLY A 39 12.25 9.39 -3.07
C GLY A 39 12.28 9.72 -4.57
N ALA A 40 13.46 9.94 -5.15
CA ALA A 40 13.61 10.20 -6.58
C ALA A 40 13.23 8.99 -7.44
N ARG A 41 13.62 7.77 -7.03
CA ARG A 41 13.23 6.51 -7.69
C ARG A 41 11.72 6.30 -7.65
N TYR A 42 11.10 6.49 -6.48
CA TYR A 42 9.66 6.38 -6.32
C TYR A 42 8.90 7.42 -7.15
N LYS A 43 9.41 8.65 -7.29
CA LYS A 43 8.82 9.67 -8.17
C LYS A 43 8.79 9.23 -9.63
N LYS A 44 9.88 8.62 -10.11
CA LYS A 44 9.99 8.09 -11.49
C LYS A 44 9.15 6.84 -11.75
N LEU A 45 8.79 6.09 -10.70
CA LEU A 45 8.01 4.86 -10.81
C LEU A 45 6.64 5.14 -11.50
N PRO A 46 6.26 4.35 -12.54
CA PRO A 46 5.00 4.53 -13.24
C PRO A 46 3.78 4.39 -12.32
N ALA A 47 2.71 5.12 -12.64
CA ALA A 47 1.47 5.11 -11.87
C ALA A 47 0.90 3.71 -11.61
N PRO A 48 0.92 2.73 -12.53
CA PRO A 48 0.36 1.40 -12.28
C PRO A 48 0.94 0.70 -11.06
N TYR A 49 2.24 0.84 -10.79
CA TYR A 49 2.86 0.23 -9.61
C TYR A 49 2.39 0.89 -8.31
N LYS A 50 2.23 2.21 -8.32
CA LYS A 50 1.68 2.97 -7.19
C LYS A 50 0.23 2.56 -6.95
N LEU A 51 -0.58 2.52 -8.01
CA LEU A 51 -1.98 2.12 -7.95
C LEU A 51 -2.13 0.68 -7.46
N GLY A 52 -1.28 -0.25 -7.88
CA GLY A 52 -1.27 -1.62 -7.36
C GLY A 52 -1.08 -1.67 -5.84
N CYS A 53 -0.22 -0.83 -5.29
CA CYS A 53 -0.05 -0.72 -3.84
C CYS A 53 -1.33 -0.20 -3.18
N TRP A 54 -1.90 0.89 -3.70
CA TRP A 54 -3.06 1.58 -3.11
C TRP A 54 -4.39 0.83 -3.24
N PHE A 55 -4.61 0.12 -4.34
CA PHE A 55 -5.90 -0.50 -4.68
C PHE A 55 -5.91 -2.03 -4.58
N VAL A 56 -4.75 -2.67 -4.43
CA VAL A 56 -4.68 -4.14 -4.29
C VAL A 56 -4.07 -4.51 -2.94
N VAL A 57 -2.81 -4.12 -2.72
CA VAL A 57 -2.07 -4.55 -1.52
C VAL A 57 -2.66 -3.94 -0.24
N LEU A 58 -2.90 -2.63 -0.24
CA LEU A 58 -3.35 -1.91 0.94
C LEU A 58 -4.79 -2.30 1.36
N PRO A 59 -5.77 -2.47 0.44
CA PRO A 59 -7.08 -3.02 0.80
C PRO A 59 -7.02 -4.46 1.32
N LEU A 60 -6.20 -5.33 0.72
CA LEU A 60 -6.01 -6.69 1.21
C LEU A 60 -5.44 -6.68 2.63
N PHE A 61 -4.45 -5.81 2.89
CA PHE A 61 -3.88 -5.63 4.22
C PHE A 61 -4.91 -5.10 5.23
N ALA A 62 -5.71 -4.09 4.86
CA ALA A 62 -6.77 -3.58 5.72
C ALA A 62 -7.84 -4.63 6.03
N GLY A 63 -8.17 -5.49 5.05
CA GLY A 63 -9.10 -6.60 5.20
C GLY A 63 -8.64 -7.67 6.19
N THR A 64 -7.34 -7.77 6.49
CA THR A 64 -6.80 -8.79 7.42
C THR A 64 -7.36 -8.66 8.83
N ILE A 65 -7.70 -7.45 9.26
CA ILE A 65 -8.30 -7.19 10.58
C ILE A 65 -9.68 -7.83 10.69
N LEU A 66 -10.42 -7.89 9.58
CA LEU A 66 -11.74 -8.53 9.52
C LEU A 66 -11.62 -10.03 9.21
N VAL A 67 -10.66 -10.39 8.36
CA VAL A 67 -10.52 -11.71 7.77
C VAL A 67 -9.03 -12.07 7.70
N GLY A 68 -8.52 -12.72 8.75
CA GLY A 68 -7.08 -12.95 8.93
C GLY A 68 -6.37 -13.68 7.78
N TRP A 69 -7.06 -14.56 7.04
CA TRP A 69 -6.45 -15.26 5.91
C TRP A 69 -6.07 -14.34 4.75
N LEU A 70 -6.63 -13.13 4.66
CA LEU A 70 -6.26 -12.11 3.67
C LEU A 70 -4.81 -11.63 3.83
N LEU A 71 -4.15 -11.94 4.96
CA LEU A 71 -2.75 -11.58 5.16
C LEU A 71 -1.84 -12.29 4.16
N ILE A 72 -2.13 -13.54 3.84
CA ILE A 72 -1.36 -14.33 2.88
C ILE A 72 -1.37 -13.66 1.49
N PRO A 73 -2.53 -13.40 0.85
CA PRO A 73 -2.55 -12.73 -0.44
C PRO A 73 -2.04 -11.28 -0.35
N ALA A 74 -2.21 -10.57 0.77
CA ALA A 74 -1.63 -9.23 0.94
C ALA A 74 -0.09 -9.26 0.86
N VAL A 75 0.55 -10.19 1.57
CA VAL A 75 2.02 -10.35 1.58
C VAL A 75 2.52 -10.80 0.22
N ILE A 76 1.85 -11.78 -0.42
CA ILE A 76 2.21 -12.23 -1.77
C ILE A 76 2.08 -11.08 -2.77
N GLY A 77 0.97 -10.33 -2.74
CA GLY A 77 0.74 -9.18 -3.60
C GLY A 77 1.80 -8.09 -3.41
N TYR A 78 2.16 -7.80 -2.15
CA TYR A 78 3.24 -6.87 -1.82
C TYR A 78 4.59 -7.34 -2.42
N ALA A 79 4.98 -8.59 -2.20
CA ALA A 79 6.24 -9.14 -2.69
C ALA A 79 6.32 -9.13 -4.23
N LEU A 80 5.23 -9.49 -4.92
CA LEU A 80 5.16 -9.43 -6.38
C LEU A 80 5.27 -8.01 -6.91
N LEU A 81 4.57 -7.06 -6.25
CA LEU A 81 4.62 -5.66 -6.63
C LEU A 81 6.03 -5.08 -6.40
N GLU A 82 6.67 -5.42 -5.28
CA GLU A 82 8.04 -5.01 -4.97
C GLU A 82 9.02 -5.58 -5.99
N ALA A 83 8.93 -6.88 -6.31
CA ALA A 83 9.75 -7.50 -7.35
C ALA A 83 9.56 -6.82 -8.71
N ALA A 84 8.32 -6.47 -9.07
CA ALA A 84 8.02 -5.76 -10.31
C ALA A 84 8.59 -4.34 -10.31
N CYS A 85 8.52 -3.62 -9.18
CA CYS A 85 9.17 -2.32 -9.00
C CYS A 85 10.68 -2.41 -9.15
N VAL A 86 11.33 -3.38 -8.48
CA VAL A 86 12.79 -3.59 -8.55
C VAL A 86 13.22 -3.95 -9.97
N ARG A 87 12.49 -4.83 -10.64
CA ARG A 87 12.73 -5.15 -12.05
C ARG A 87 12.64 -3.92 -12.94
N TRP A 88 11.63 -3.07 -12.72
CA TRP A 88 11.50 -1.82 -13.46
C TRP A 88 12.66 -0.86 -13.17
N TYR A 89 13.04 -0.68 -11.90
CA TYR A 89 14.17 0.16 -11.52
C TYR A 89 15.48 -0.29 -12.18
N ARG A 90 15.77 -1.59 -12.21
CA ARG A 90 16.93 -2.15 -12.91
C ARG A 90 16.89 -1.84 -14.41
N SER A 91 15.73 -2.04 -15.04
CA SER A 91 15.58 -1.73 -16.48
C SER A 91 15.72 -0.25 -16.81
N ALA A 92 15.43 0.63 -15.84
CA ALA A 92 15.54 2.08 -15.99
C ALA A 92 16.90 2.64 -15.54
N GLY A 93 17.86 1.80 -15.14
CA GLY A 93 19.17 2.23 -14.63
C GLY A 93 19.10 3.03 -13.32
N LEU A 94 18.09 2.76 -12.49
CA LEU A 94 17.83 3.45 -11.22
C LEU A 94 18.25 2.63 -10.00
N LEU A 95 18.97 1.51 -10.20
CA LEU A 95 19.36 0.57 -9.16
C LEU A 95 20.76 0.03 -9.44
#